data_AF-A0A5J6FHG1-F1
#
_entry.id   AF-A0A5J6FHG1-F1
#
_cell.length_a   1.000
_cell.length_b   1.000
_cell.length_c   1.000
_cell.angle_alpha   90.00
_cell.angle_beta   90.00
_cell.angle_gamma   90.00
#
_symmetry.space_group_name_H-M   'P 1'
#
loop_
_entity.id
_entity.type
_entity.pdbx_description
1 polymer ?
#
loop_
_entity_poly.entity_id
_entity_poly.type
_entity_poly.pdbx_seq_one_letter_code
_entity_poly.pdbx_strand_id
1 'polypeptide(L)'
;MSAWLKDETTLHTGAAPHHGVDLLALLRDGGRDRAAQVTAAGAAWLAGASAHPRSTLARWEAHPSVPGVLPCGSSFDVVNLPALFGRRVLEQLWSEGPGSGPAASHRGRVLLFAAPGTAQRLPTLLAWEEWGTTGGAGRVSAATTKGAAAVRDASPDTPARVVPRTAALPALLCHGTGDAVTVPPLAPRPGAGDEPRWLVAPDTRAPWLPGPDVLLWACVRAGRAAAPATTGHSIFPPADPGANVYDVSRRR
;
A
#
# COMPACT_ATOMS: atom_id res chain seq x y z
N MET A 1 -58.25 4.63 39.54
CA MET A 1 -58.39 6.09 39.40
C MET A 1 -58.19 6.42 37.93
N SER A 2 -59.27 6.83 37.29
CA SER A 2 -59.40 7.00 35.84
C SER A 2 -58.94 8.39 35.38
N ALA A 3 -58.79 8.51 34.05
CA ALA A 3 -58.60 9.71 33.23
C ALA A 3 -57.13 10.21 33.18
N TRP A 4 -56.54 10.50 32.01
CA TRP A 4 -57.02 11.35 30.92
C TRP A 4 -56.40 10.89 29.58
N LEU A 5 -57.24 10.65 28.55
CA LEU A 5 -57.50 11.55 27.41
C LEU A 5 -56.47 11.39 26.27
N LYS A 6 -56.94 10.78 25.17
CA LYS A 6 -56.32 10.87 23.85
C LYS A 6 -56.55 12.28 23.32
N ASP A 7 -55.51 12.89 22.74
CA ASP A 7 -55.73 13.71 21.56
C ASP A 7 -54.61 13.47 20.54
N GLU A 8 -55.04 13.20 19.32
CA GLU A 8 -54.19 12.99 18.17
C GLU A 8 -53.80 14.34 17.59
N THR A 9 -52.51 14.58 17.38
CA THR A 9 -52.07 15.54 16.37
C THR A 9 -51.20 14.81 15.37
N THR A 10 -51.83 14.53 14.24
CA THR A 10 -51.27 14.06 13.00
C THR A 10 -50.23 15.05 12.46
N LEU A 11 -49.07 14.49 12.10
CA LEU A 11 -48.14 14.91 11.03
C LEU A 11 -47.78 16.40 10.92
N HIS A 12 -46.61 16.73 11.45
CA HIS A 12 -45.67 17.56 10.70
C HIS A 12 -44.45 16.72 10.32
N THR A 13 -44.51 16.16 9.11
CA THR A 13 -43.32 15.79 8.33
C THR A 13 -42.59 17.08 7.99
N GLY A 14 -41.83 17.60 8.95
CA GLY A 14 -40.74 18.51 8.70
C GLY A 14 -39.52 17.65 8.36
N ALA A 15 -39.31 17.39 7.07
CA ALA A 15 -38.06 16.85 6.56
C ALA A 15 -36.96 17.89 6.79
N ALA A 16 -36.47 17.99 8.03
CA ALA A 16 -35.20 18.64 8.31
C ALA A 16 -34.12 17.67 7.81
N PRO A 17 -33.17 18.10 6.96
CA PRO A 17 -32.06 17.25 6.61
C PRO A 17 -31.32 16.95 7.93
N HIS A 18 -31.18 15.66 8.24
CA HIS A 18 -30.23 15.23 9.24
C HIS A 18 -28.84 15.65 8.76
N HIS A 19 -28.43 16.89 9.08
CA HIS A 19 -27.02 17.25 9.19
C HIS A 19 -26.47 16.58 10.45
N GLY A 20 -26.57 15.24 10.48
CA GLY A 20 -25.82 14.41 11.39
C GLY A 20 -24.38 14.56 10.95
N VAL A 21 -23.68 15.51 11.56
CA VAL A 21 -22.22 15.54 11.54
C VAL A 21 -21.77 14.13 11.91
N ASP A 22 -21.20 13.41 10.93
CA ASP A 22 -20.66 12.09 11.17
C ASP A 22 -19.46 12.27 12.09
N LEU A 23 -19.72 12.15 13.40
CA LEU A 23 -18.72 12.30 14.45
C LEU A 23 -17.54 11.35 14.22
N LEU A 24 -17.79 10.19 13.61
CA LEU A 24 -16.78 9.20 13.29
C LEU A 24 -15.94 9.61 12.08
N ALA A 25 -16.52 10.32 11.11
CA ALA A 25 -15.77 10.98 10.04
C ALA A 25 -14.99 12.18 10.56
N LEU A 26 -15.59 13.04 11.39
CA LEU A 26 -14.92 14.18 12.02
C LEU A 26 -13.77 13.78 12.94
N LEU A 27 -13.94 12.73 13.74
CA LEU A 27 -12.86 12.18 14.58
C LEU A 27 -11.76 11.54 13.73
N ARG A 28 -12.11 10.89 12.61
CA ARG A 28 -11.12 10.35 11.66
C ARG A 28 -10.38 11.46 10.91
N ASP A 29 -11.06 12.53 10.48
CA ASP A 29 -10.43 13.68 9.84
C ASP A 29 -9.57 14.44 10.83
N GLY A 30 -10.06 14.75 12.03
CA GLY A 30 -9.25 15.43 13.06
C GLY A 30 -8.05 14.61 13.54
N GLY A 31 -8.18 13.28 13.59
CA GLY A 31 -7.06 12.37 13.88
C GLY A 31 -6.04 12.30 12.74
N ARG A 32 -6.51 12.26 11.49
CA ARG A 32 -5.64 12.31 10.30
C ARG A 32 -4.95 13.67 10.16
N ASP A 33 -5.64 14.75 10.47
CA ASP A 33 -5.10 16.11 10.46
C ASP A 33 -3.98 16.25 11.48
N ARG A 34 -4.14 15.70 12.70
CA ARG A 34 -3.06 15.65 13.69
C ARG A 34 -1.89 14.78 13.22
N ALA A 35 -2.17 13.59 12.70
CA ALA A 35 -1.14 12.70 12.18
C ALA A 35 -0.42 13.30 10.97
N ALA A 36 -1.02 14.25 10.25
CA ALA A 36 -0.45 14.94 9.10
C ALA A 36 0.25 16.27 9.44
N GLN A 37 0.24 16.71 10.71
CA GLN A 37 0.86 17.96 11.13
C GLN A 37 2.34 17.77 11.49
N VAL A 38 3.21 18.54 10.82
CA VAL A 38 4.64 18.57 11.16
C VAL A 38 4.85 19.45 12.38
N THR A 39 5.50 18.93 13.41
CA THR A 39 5.90 19.76 14.57
C THR A 39 7.20 20.52 14.27
N ALA A 40 7.53 21.53 15.07
CA ALA A 40 8.84 22.21 14.97
C ALA A 40 10.03 21.24 15.17
N ALA A 41 9.86 20.20 16.01
CA ALA A 41 10.86 19.17 16.20
C ALA A 41 11.04 18.30 14.95
N GLY A 42 9.94 17.91 14.30
CA GLY A 42 9.96 17.18 13.04
C GLY A 42 10.51 18.00 11.86
N ALA A 43 10.17 19.29 11.79
CA ALA A 43 10.71 20.21 10.80
C ALA A 43 12.24 20.36 10.93
N ALA A 44 12.75 20.42 12.17
CA ALA A 44 14.18 20.45 12.44
C ALA A 44 14.88 19.15 12.03
N TRP A 45 14.24 17.99 12.22
CA TRP A 45 14.77 16.70 11.73
C TRP A 45 14.84 16.67 10.20
N LEU A 46 13.75 17.05 9.50
CA LEU A 46 13.72 17.13 8.04
C LEU A 46 14.81 18.05 7.50
N ALA A 47 14.95 19.25 8.08
CA ALA A 47 15.99 20.20 7.69
C ALA A 47 17.40 19.67 7.95
N GLY A 48 17.58 18.77 8.92
CA GLY A 48 18.83 18.09 9.24
C GLY A 48 19.42 17.26 8.10
N ALA A 49 18.61 16.86 7.12
CA ALA A 49 19.09 16.15 5.94
C ALA A 49 19.98 17.03 5.03
N SER A 50 19.74 18.34 5.03
CA SER A 50 20.47 19.32 4.22
C SER A 50 21.86 19.64 4.79
N ALA A 51 22.80 20.00 3.93
CA ALA A 51 24.11 20.52 4.33
C ALA A 51 24.02 21.83 5.14
N HIS A 52 22.90 22.57 5.00
CA HIS A 52 22.64 23.81 5.73
C HIS A 52 21.28 23.75 6.45
N PRO A 53 21.18 23.04 7.59
CA PRO A 53 19.89 22.79 8.25
C PRO A 53 19.17 24.06 8.68
N ARG A 54 19.88 25.01 9.29
CA ARG A 54 19.26 26.27 9.78
C ARG A 54 18.68 27.11 8.64
N SER A 55 19.40 27.23 7.53
CA SER A 55 18.94 27.98 6.35
C SER A 55 17.76 27.29 5.67
N THR A 56 17.77 25.95 5.63
CA THR A 56 16.67 25.15 5.07
C THR A 56 15.41 25.34 5.91
N LEU A 57 15.52 25.22 7.24
CA LEU A 57 14.41 25.43 8.17
C LEU A 57 13.85 26.85 8.06
N ALA A 58 14.71 27.88 8.11
CA ALA A 58 14.28 29.27 8.01
C ALA A 58 13.53 29.58 6.69
N ARG A 59 13.97 28.98 5.57
CA ARG A 59 13.28 29.14 4.27
C ARG A 59 11.88 28.53 4.29
N TRP A 60 11.76 27.36 4.90
CA TRP A 60 10.48 26.64 5.00
C TRP A 60 9.53 27.30 5.99
N GLU A 61 10.03 27.81 7.12
CA GLU A 61 9.25 28.60 8.08
C GLU A 61 8.73 29.89 7.45
N ALA A 62 9.50 30.52 6.56
CA ALA A 62 9.03 31.69 5.79
C ALA A 62 7.95 31.33 4.75
N HIS A 63 7.90 30.08 4.29
CA HIS A 63 6.95 29.61 3.27
C HIS A 63 6.38 28.22 3.64
N PRO A 64 5.61 28.11 4.74
CA PRO A 64 5.28 26.82 5.35
C PRO A 64 4.34 25.96 4.51
N SER A 65 3.62 26.58 3.56
CA SER A 65 2.72 25.92 2.61
C SER A 65 3.42 25.45 1.33
N VAL A 66 4.72 25.70 1.17
CA VAL A 66 5.47 25.31 -0.03
C VAL A 66 6.17 23.97 0.20
N PRO A 67 5.99 22.96 -0.68
CA PRO A 67 6.73 21.71 -0.61
C PRO A 67 8.24 21.94 -0.64
N GLY A 68 8.99 21.13 0.11
CA GLY A 68 10.46 21.20 0.13
C GLY A 68 11.11 20.10 -0.69
N VAL A 69 12.34 20.34 -1.14
CA VAL A 69 13.19 19.31 -1.72
C VAL A 69 14.34 19.05 -0.75
N LEU A 70 14.49 17.81 -0.32
CA LEU A 70 15.50 17.41 0.66
C LEU A 70 16.39 16.30 0.07
N PRO A 71 17.71 16.35 0.32
CA PRO A 71 18.60 15.25 -0.06
C PRO A 71 18.30 14.01 0.78
N CYS A 72 18.47 12.83 0.17
CA CYS A 72 18.37 11.53 0.82
C CYS A 72 19.77 10.99 1.19
N GLY A 73 19.82 9.99 2.06
CA GLY A 73 21.03 9.26 2.42
C GLY A 73 21.84 9.81 3.60
N SER A 74 21.51 11.00 4.12
CA SER A 74 22.15 11.56 5.32
C SER A 74 21.34 11.25 6.59
N SER A 75 20.15 11.82 6.71
CA SER A 75 19.25 11.63 7.86
C SER A 75 18.22 10.52 7.63
N PHE A 76 17.86 10.26 6.38
CA PHE A 76 16.90 9.23 5.98
C PHE A 76 17.08 8.85 4.51
N ASP A 77 16.63 7.66 4.17
CA ASP A 77 16.33 7.26 2.79
C ASP A 77 14.82 7.35 2.54
N VAL A 78 14.38 7.31 1.28
CA VAL A 78 12.96 7.24 0.95
C VAL A 78 12.67 6.08 0.00
N VAL A 79 11.68 5.27 0.38
CA VAL A 79 11.13 4.21 -0.48
C VAL A 79 9.78 4.68 -1.03
N ASN A 80 9.71 4.75 -2.36
CA ASN A 80 8.59 5.29 -3.11
C ASN A 80 7.77 4.16 -3.74
N LEU A 81 6.59 3.92 -3.17
CA LEU A 81 5.70 2.79 -3.45
C LEU A 81 4.47 3.23 -4.26
N PRO A 82 3.92 2.37 -5.13
CA PRO A 82 2.59 2.61 -5.72
C PRO A 82 1.53 2.80 -4.62
N ALA A 83 0.57 3.71 -4.82
CA ALA A 83 -0.36 4.13 -3.75
C ALA A 83 -1.01 2.98 -2.96
N LEU A 84 -1.64 2.02 -3.66
CA LEU A 84 -2.37 0.93 -2.98
C LEU A 84 -1.44 -0.02 -2.23
N PHE A 85 -0.33 -0.37 -2.85
CA PHE A 85 0.65 -1.26 -2.23
C PHE A 85 1.34 -0.57 -1.04
N GLY A 86 1.75 0.68 -1.20
CA GLY A 86 2.35 1.48 -0.13
C GLY A 86 1.41 1.69 1.06
N ARG A 87 0.11 1.87 0.83
CA ARG A 87 -0.88 1.89 1.94
C ARG A 87 -0.92 0.55 2.68
N ARG A 88 -0.92 -0.59 1.99
CA ARG A 88 -0.89 -1.91 2.66
C ARG A 88 0.40 -2.12 3.45
N VAL A 89 1.54 -1.69 2.93
CA VAL A 89 2.82 -1.71 3.65
C VAL A 89 2.74 -0.86 4.91
N LEU A 90 2.17 0.34 4.81
CA LEU A 90 1.97 1.23 5.97
C LEU A 90 1.06 0.61 7.03
N GLU A 91 -0.07 0.03 6.61
CA GLU A 91 -0.99 -0.69 7.51
C GLU A 91 -0.27 -1.84 8.22
N GLN A 92 0.57 -2.60 7.50
CA GLN A 92 1.33 -3.71 8.07
C GLN A 92 2.36 -3.24 9.12
N LEU A 93 3.05 -2.11 8.87
CA LEU A 93 3.97 -1.51 9.81
C LEU A 93 3.28 -1.04 11.10
N TRP A 94 2.05 -0.55 10.99
CA TRP A 94 1.24 -0.13 12.14
C TRP A 94 0.60 -1.28 12.91
N SER A 95 0.09 -2.29 12.23
CA SER A 95 -0.69 -3.36 12.87
C SER A 95 0.17 -4.40 13.56
N GLU A 96 1.29 -4.77 12.95
CA GLU A 96 2.12 -5.90 13.37
C GLU A 96 3.60 -5.54 13.46
N GLY A 97 3.95 -4.33 13.03
CA GLY A 97 5.31 -3.83 13.06
C GLY A 97 5.63 -3.05 14.33
N PRO A 98 6.89 -2.63 14.51
CA PRO A 98 7.33 -1.79 15.63
C PRO A 98 6.83 -0.33 15.57
N GLY A 99 5.93 -0.01 14.64
CA GLY A 99 5.44 1.33 14.35
C GLY A 99 5.70 1.74 12.90
N SER A 100 5.11 2.86 12.49
CA SER A 100 5.48 3.52 11.23
C SER A 100 6.39 4.71 11.53
N GLY A 101 7.39 4.89 10.67
CA GLY A 101 8.07 6.17 10.57
C GLY A 101 7.24 7.20 9.78
N PRO A 102 7.82 8.37 9.48
CA PRO A 102 7.18 9.38 8.65
C PRO A 102 6.82 8.81 7.28
N ALA A 103 5.66 9.20 6.78
CA ALA A 103 5.12 8.76 5.51
C ALA A 103 4.37 9.90 4.82
N ALA A 104 4.52 9.99 3.51
CA ALA A 104 3.85 10.99 2.70
C ALA A 104 3.20 10.34 1.48
N SER A 105 2.31 11.08 0.82
CA SER A 105 1.85 10.75 -0.52
C SER A 105 2.17 11.89 -1.47
N HIS A 106 2.57 11.54 -2.69
CA HIS A 106 2.96 12.49 -3.72
C HIS A 106 2.73 11.83 -5.09
N ARG A 107 1.97 12.49 -5.98
CA ARG A 107 1.71 12.03 -7.36
C ARG A 107 1.23 10.59 -7.45
N GLY A 108 0.23 10.22 -6.65
CA GLY A 108 -0.33 8.86 -6.64
C GLY A 108 0.62 7.78 -6.11
N ARG A 109 1.68 8.15 -5.38
CA ARG A 109 2.61 7.22 -4.73
C ARG A 109 2.73 7.53 -3.24
N VAL A 110 3.17 6.54 -2.47
CA VAL A 110 3.45 6.65 -1.04
C VAL A 110 4.96 6.69 -0.86
N LEU A 111 5.45 7.70 -0.16
CA LEU A 111 6.84 7.86 0.25
C LEU A 111 6.95 7.39 1.70
N LEU A 112 7.73 6.35 1.96
CA LEU A 112 8.09 5.91 3.31
C LEU A 112 9.51 6.35 3.62
N PHE A 113 9.68 7.08 4.72
CA PHE A 113 11.00 7.46 5.21
C PHE A 113 11.61 6.29 5.96
N ALA A 114 12.85 5.96 5.62
CA ALA A 114 13.54 4.76 6.08
C ALA A 114 14.91 5.12 6.64
N ALA A 115 15.49 4.20 7.41
CA ALA A 115 16.83 4.39 7.96
C ALA A 115 17.85 4.56 6.82
N PRO A 116 18.86 5.45 6.95
CA PRO A 116 19.90 5.60 5.93
C PRO A 116 20.58 4.27 5.55
N GLY A 117 20.83 4.07 4.26
CA GLY A 117 21.37 2.83 3.68
C GLY A 117 20.31 1.79 3.31
N THR A 118 19.04 2.00 3.68
CA THR A 118 17.92 1.15 3.28
C THR A 118 17.72 1.14 1.77
N ALA A 119 17.86 2.28 1.10
CA ALA A 119 17.69 2.39 -0.34
C ALA A 119 18.67 1.53 -1.15
N GLN A 120 19.86 1.26 -0.59
CA GLN A 120 20.85 0.38 -1.22
C GLN A 120 20.58 -1.10 -0.92
N ARG A 121 20.19 -1.41 0.33
CA ARG A 121 20.02 -2.80 0.78
C ARG A 121 18.68 -3.42 0.39
N LEU A 122 17.59 -2.65 0.43
CA LEU A 122 16.23 -3.15 0.21
C LEU A 122 16.02 -3.75 -1.19
N PRO A 123 16.41 -3.10 -2.30
CA PRO A 123 16.26 -3.69 -3.63
C PRO A 123 17.00 -5.02 -3.76
N THR A 124 18.18 -5.11 -3.14
CA THR A 124 18.93 -6.36 -3.06
C THR A 124 18.05 -7.41 -2.37
N LEU A 125 17.65 -7.19 -1.12
CA LEU A 125 16.83 -8.15 -0.35
C LEU A 125 15.56 -8.62 -1.06
N LEU A 126 14.85 -7.70 -1.72
CA LEU A 126 13.63 -8.02 -2.47
C LEU A 126 13.91 -8.91 -3.69
N ALA A 127 15.02 -8.69 -4.39
CA ALA A 127 15.43 -9.54 -5.49
C ALA A 127 15.66 -11.00 -5.05
N TRP A 128 16.19 -11.23 -3.84
CA TRP A 128 16.37 -12.59 -3.30
C TRP A 128 15.03 -13.28 -2.97
N GLU A 129 14.00 -12.53 -2.57
CA GLU A 129 12.65 -13.07 -2.34
C GLU A 129 11.93 -13.44 -3.65
N GLU A 130 12.10 -12.63 -4.71
CA GLU A 130 11.52 -12.91 -6.02
C GLU A 130 12.05 -14.23 -6.63
N TRP A 131 13.28 -14.62 -6.28
CA TRP A 131 13.94 -15.84 -6.81
C TRP A 131 13.58 -17.12 -6.04
N GLY A 132 12.83 -17.02 -4.92
CA GLY A 132 12.38 -18.17 -4.14
C GLY A 132 11.09 -18.85 -4.66
N THR A 133 10.44 -18.30 -5.68
CA THR A 133 9.11 -18.76 -6.14
C THR A 133 9.06 -19.20 -7.61
N THR A 134 10.16 -19.04 -8.35
CA THR A 134 10.30 -19.55 -9.73
C THR A 134 11.06 -20.87 -9.75
N GLY A 135 10.69 -21.82 -8.88
CA GLY A 135 11.30 -23.14 -8.80
C GLY A 135 10.47 -24.22 -9.48
N GLY A 136 10.26 -24.13 -10.80
CA GLY A 136 9.48 -25.16 -11.51
C GLY A 136 9.28 -24.92 -13.00
N ALA A 137 10.32 -24.66 -13.79
CA ALA A 137 10.33 -24.99 -15.21
C ALA A 137 11.75 -24.90 -15.80
N GLY A 138 12.26 -26.03 -16.30
CA GLY A 138 13.17 -26.01 -17.44
C GLY A 138 14.66 -26.20 -17.19
N ARG A 139 15.06 -27.24 -16.47
CA ARG A 139 16.24 -28.00 -16.94
C ARG A 139 15.83 -28.68 -18.23
N VAL A 140 16.32 -28.22 -19.38
CA VAL A 140 16.46 -29.05 -20.58
C VAL A 140 17.80 -28.76 -21.22
N SER A 141 18.67 -29.76 -21.07
CA SER A 141 19.91 -29.95 -21.81
C SER A 141 19.70 -29.77 -23.31
N ALA A 142 20.72 -29.20 -23.94
CA ALA A 142 20.90 -29.21 -25.38
C ALA A 142 20.69 -30.62 -25.96
N ALA A 143 19.80 -30.71 -26.94
CA ALA A 143 19.45 -31.92 -27.66
C ALA A 143 20.54 -32.33 -28.65
N THR A 144 20.81 -33.63 -28.73
CA THR A 144 21.30 -34.30 -29.95
C THR A 144 20.31 -35.42 -30.28
N THR A 145 19.81 -35.37 -31.51
CA THR A 145 18.69 -36.13 -32.08
C THR A 145 19.05 -37.58 -32.39
N LYS A 146 18.19 -38.55 -32.04
CA LYS A 146 17.83 -39.69 -32.92
C LYS A 146 16.63 -40.52 -32.40
N GLY A 147 15.59 -40.63 -33.22
CA GLY A 147 14.94 -41.92 -33.51
C GLY A 147 13.71 -42.37 -32.70
N ALA A 148 12.58 -42.41 -33.42
CA ALA A 148 11.59 -43.50 -33.49
C ALA A 148 10.60 -43.77 -32.34
N ALA A 149 9.31 -43.60 -32.70
CA ALA A 149 8.15 -44.46 -32.44
C ALA A 149 7.80 -44.91 -31.01
N ALA A 150 6.66 -44.44 -30.50
CA ALA A 150 5.57 -45.29 -30.00
C ALA A 150 4.34 -44.45 -29.63
N VAL A 151 3.20 -44.81 -30.22
CA VAL A 151 1.86 -44.38 -29.81
C VAL A 151 1.56 -44.98 -28.44
N ARG A 152 1.28 -44.15 -27.42
CA ARG A 152 0.51 -44.57 -26.24
C ARG A 152 -0.42 -43.45 -25.78
N ASP A 153 -1.65 -43.88 -25.56
CA ASP A 153 -2.85 -43.22 -25.10
C ASP A 153 -2.61 -42.37 -23.83
N ALA A 154 -2.92 -41.08 -23.89
CA ALA A 154 -2.87 -40.16 -22.77
C ALA A 154 -4.17 -39.35 -22.72
N SER A 155 -4.98 -39.65 -21.70
CA SER A 155 -6.23 -38.96 -21.37
C SER A 155 -6.01 -37.44 -21.25
N PRO A 156 -6.78 -36.59 -21.98
CA PRO A 156 -6.48 -35.16 -22.09
C PRO A 156 -7.10 -34.27 -20.99
N ASP A 157 -7.51 -34.82 -19.84
CA ASP A 157 -8.25 -34.05 -18.81
C ASP A 157 -7.57 -34.01 -17.44
N THR A 158 -6.26 -33.73 -17.40
CA THR A 158 -5.67 -33.17 -16.17
C THR A 158 -5.58 -31.66 -16.36
N PRO A 159 -6.41 -30.83 -15.68
CA PRO A 159 -6.24 -29.40 -15.76
C PRO A 159 -4.85 -29.10 -15.22
N ALA A 160 -4.00 -28.50 -16.06
CA ALA A 160 -2.72 -27.97 -15.64
C ALA A 160 -2.99 -27.13 -14.40
N ARG A 161 -2.51 -27.60 -13.24
CA ARG A 161 -2.58 -26.88 -11.98
C ARG A 161 -1.92 -25.53 -12.25
N VAL A 162 -2.74 -24.50 -12.44
CA VAL A 162 -2.28 -23.12 -12.54
C VAL A 162 -1.67 -22.85 -11.18
N VAL A 163 -0.35 -23.03 -11.08
CA VAL A 163 0.41 -22.54 -9.94
C VAL A 163 0.19 -21.04 -9.97
N PRO A 164 -0.52 -20.43 -9.00
CA PRO A 164 -0.70 -19.00 -9.02
C PRO A 164 0.70 -18.40 -9.04
N ARG A 165 1.03 -17.65 -10.11
CA ARG A 165 2.26 -16.86 -10.14
C ARG A 165 2.23 -16.01 -8.88
N THR A 166 3.18 -16.24 -7.98
CA THR A 166 3.32 -15.41 -6.79
C THR A 166 3.43 -13.98 -7.30
N ALA A 167 2.54 -13.10 -6.83
CA ALA A 167 2.42 -11.75 -7.36
C ALA A 167 3.79 -11.07 -7.26
N ALA A 168 4.40 -10.78 -8.42
CA ALA A 168 5.64 -10.01 -8.47
C ALA A 168 5.39 -8.68 -7.75
N LEU A 169 6.33 -8.28 -6.90
CA LEU A 169 6.18 -7.04 -6.16
C LEU A 169 6.14 -5.87 -7.16
N PRO A 170 5.25 -4.89 -6.98
CA PRO A 170 5.12 -3.81 -7.94
C PRO A 170 6.35 -2.90 -7.88
N ALA A 171 6.72 -2.25 -8.98
CA ALA A 171 7.98 -1.51 -9.10
C ALA A 171 8.19 -0.42 -8.02
N LEU A 172 9.08 -0.73 -7.08
CA LEU A 172 9.52 0.14 -5.98
C LEU A 172 10.66 1.03 -6.47
N LEU A 173 10.68 2.28 -6.02
CA LEU A 173 11.82 3.18 -6.24
C LEU A 173 12.47 3.49 -4.90
N CYS A 174 13.78 3.38 -4.82
CA CYS A 174 14.54 3.68 -3.61
C CYS A 174 15.40 4.91 -3.85
N HIS A 175 15.31 5.89 -2.96
CA HIS A 175 16.06 7.14 -2.99
C HIS A 175 17.02 7.18 -1.81
N GLY A 176 18.32 7.16 -2.10
CA GLY A 176 19.38 7.09 -1.10
C GLY A 176 20.39 8.22 -1.27
N THR A 177 21.64 7.95 -0.89
CA THR A 177 22.73 8.93 -1.01
C THR A 177 22.87 9.47 -2.44
N GLY A 178 22.82 10.79 -2.58
CA GLY A 178 22.92 11.48 -3.87
C GLY A 178 21.58 11.77 -4.53
N ASP A 179 20.49 11.19 -4.05
CA ASP A 179 19.14 11.51 -4.50
C ASP A 179 18.54 12.67 -3.71
N ALA A 180 17.47 13.25 -4.24
CA ALA A 180 16.64 14.20 -3.52
C ALA A 180 15.16 13.91 -3.77
N VAL A 181 14.33 14.22 -2.77
CA VAL A 181 12.89 13.95 -2.81
C VAL A 181 12.10 15.19 -2.45
N THR A 182 10.97 15.38 -3.13
CA THR A 182 9.97 16.38 -2.73
C THR A 182 9.17 15.86 -1.56
N VAL A 183 9.21 16.57 -0.45
CA VAL A 183 8.45 16.26 0.75
C VAL A 183 7.30 17.28 0.93
N PRO A 184 6.19 16.87 1.56
CA PRO A 184 5.04 17.74 1.76
C PRO A 184 5.40 19.02 2.54
N PRO A 185 4.60 20.09 2.39
CA PRO A 185 4.77 21.31 3.16
C PRO A 185 4.62 21.07 4.67
N LEU A 186 5.14 22.00 5.49
CA LEU A 186 5.02 21.95 6.94
C LEU A 186 3.57 22.21 7.39
N ALA A 187 2.87 23.08 6.65
CA ALA A 187 1.47 23.40 6.85
C ALA A 187 0.65 23.01 5.61
N PRO A 188 -0.49 22.33 5.79
CA PRO A 188 -1.34 21.95 4.67
C PRO A 188 -1.87 23.19 3.95
N ARG A 189 -1.87 23.16 2.60
CA ARG A 189 -2.54 24.15 1.78
C ARG A 189 -3.96 23.66 1.47
N PRO A 190 -5.02 24.37 1.89
CA PRO A 190 -6.38 23.96 1.58
C PRO A 190 -6.65 24.04 0.07
N GLY A 191 -7.28 22.99 -0.49
CA GLY A 191 -7.79 22.99 -1.86
C GLY A 191 -6.88 22.38 -2.94
N ALA A 192 -5.74 21.78 -2.61
CA ALA A 192 -4.86 21.15 -3.58
C ALA A 192 -5.03 19.62 -3.65
N GLY A 193 -5.69 19.13 -4.71
CA GLY A 193 -6.07 17.72 -4.84
C GLY A 193 -4.93 16.73 -5.19
N ASP A 194 -3.77 17.22 -5.65
CA ASP A 194 -2.61 16.39 -6.03
C ASP A 194 -1.27 16.91 -5.46
N GLU A 195 -1.33 17.79 -4.46
CA GLU A 195 -0.13 18.24 -3.76
C GLU A 195 0.43 17.13 -2.84
N PRO A 196 1.76 17.14 -2.60
CA PRO A 196 2.34 16.23 -1.63
C PRO A 196 1.73 16.48 -0.26
N ARG A 197 1.27 15.42 0.43
CA ARG A 197 0.66 15.50 1.76
C ARG A 197 1.23 14.45 2.71
N TRP A 198 1.37 14.80 3.98
CA TRP A 198 1.76 13.84 5.01
C TRP A 198 0.62 12.84 5.26
N LEU A 199 0.98 11.56 5.34
CA LEU A 199 0.12 10.49 5.86
C LEU A 199 0.45 10.24 7.34
N VAL A 200 1.74 10.33 7.67
CA VAL A 200 2.32 10.34 9.01
C VAL A 200 3.42 11.40 9.00
N ALA A 201 3.16 12.54 9.60
CA ALA A 201 4.11 13.64 9.69
C ALA A 201 5.14 13.37 10.79
N PRO A 202 6.38 13.82 10.62
CA PRO A 202 7.36 13.77 11.69
C PRO A 202 6.98 14.75 12.80
N ASP A 203 6.92 14.25 14.02
CA ASP A 203 6.55 15.00 15.22
C ASP A 203 7.69 15.13 16.25
N THR A 204 8.81 14.44 16.02
CA THR A 204 10.00 14.42 16.89
C THR A 204 11.29 14.66 16.09
N ARG A 205 12.39 14.99 16.80
CA ARG A 205 13.73 15.17 16.21
C ARG A 205 14.43 13.87 15.83
N ALA A 206 13.98 12.76 16.40
CA ALA A 206 14.53 11.42 16.16
C ALA A 206 13.37 10.46 15.92
N PRO A 207 12.66 10.59 14.78
CA PRO A 207 11.58 9.67 14.48
C PRO A 207 12.16 8.27 14.30
N TRP A 208 11.41 7.27 14.73
CA TRP A 208 11.77 5.90 14.40
C TRP A 208 11.67 5.70 12.89
N LEU A 209 12.68 5.07 12.29
CA LEU A 209 12.73 4.79 10.85
C LEU A 209 12.87 3.28 10.62
N PRO A 210 12.00 2.67 9.78
CA PRO A 210 12.15 1.27 9.43
C PRO A 210 13.47 1.05 8.68
N GLY A 211 14.22 0.04 9.11
CA GLY A 211 15.38 -0.46 8.38
C GLY A 211 14.98 -1.35 7.20
N PRO A 212 15.96 -1.82 6.40
CA PRO A 212 15.70 -2.60 5.20
C PRO A 212 14.98 -3.93 5.50
N ASP A 213 15.33 -4.59 6.61
CA ASP A 213 14.73 -5.88 6.99
C ASP A 213 13.25 -5.72 7.42
N VAL A 214 12.91 -4.61 8.09
CA VAL A 214 11.54 -4.29 8.48
C VAL A 214 10.68 -3.94 7.25
N LEU A 215 11.24 -3.17 6.31
CA LEU A 215 10.53 -2.88 5.06
C LEU A 215 10.37 -4.11 4.17
N LEU A 216 11.37 -5.00 4.11
CA LEU A 216 11.25 -6.28 3.42
C LEU A 216 10.07 -7.09 3.98
N TRP A 217 10.06 -7.29 5.31
CA TRP A 217 8.97 -7.99 6.01
C TRP A 217 7.59 -7.40 5.67
N ALA A 218 7.46 -6.07 5.74
CA ALA A 218 6.20 -5.39 5.47
C ALA A 218 5.78 -5.52 3.99
N CYS A 219 6.73 -5.41 3.04
CA CYS A 219 6.47 -5.58 1.62
C CYS A 219 6.01 -7.00 1.27
N VAL A 220 6.67 -8.03 1.82
CA VAL A 220 6.30 -9.44 1.58
C VAL A 220 4.90 -9.73 2.12
N ARG A 221 4.59 -9.27 3.33
CA ARG A 221 3.24 -9.42 3.93
C ARG A 221 2.17 -8.68 3.11
N ALA A 222 2.43 -7.43 2.73
CA ALA A 222 1.52 -6.65 1.90
C ALA A 222 1.28 -7.29 0.52
N GLY A 223 2.30 -7.92 -0.06
CA GLY A 223 2.21 -8.67 -1.31
C GLY A 223 1.37 -9.95 -1.17
N ARG A 224 1.56 -10.70 -0.07
CA ARG A 224 0.77 -11.92 0.21
C ARG A 224 -0.71 -11.61 0.49
N ALA A 225 -1.00 -10.51 1.20
CA ALA A 225 -2.38 -10.05 1.42
C ALA A 225 -3.06 -9.57 0.13
N ALA A 226 -2.28 -9.18 -0.89
CA ALA A 226 -2.79 -8.77 -2.19
C ALA A 226 -3.10 -9.95 -3.13
N ALA A 227 -2.44 -11.10 -2.91
CA ALA A 227 -2.65 -12.27 -3.73
C ALA A 227 -4.08 -12.79 -3.48
N PRO A 228 -4.86 -13.08 -4.54
CA PRO A 228 -6.18 -13.66 -4.36
C PRO A 228 -6.02 -14.96 -3.58
N ALA A 229 -6.74 -15.08 -2.46
CA ALA A 229 -6.83 -16.32 -1.73
C ALA A 229 -7.30 -17.39 -2.71
N THR A 230 -6.40 -18.32 -3.06
CA THR A 230 -6.73 -19.49 -3.89
C THR A 230 -7.56 -20.51 -3.07
N THR A 231 -8.14 -20.09 -1.94
CA THR A 231 -9.22 -20.80 -1.27
C THR A 231 -10.51 -20.46 -2.01
N GLY A 232 -10.75 -21.23 -3.08
CA GLY A 232 -11.89 -21.09 -3.97
C GLY A 232 -13.21 -21.09 -3.22
N HIS A 233 -13.82 -19.91 -3.09
CA HIS A 233 -15.26 -19.79 -2.94
C HIS A 233 -15.80 -19.67 -4.36
N SER A 234 -15.89 -20.82 -5.04
CA SER A 234 -16.63 -20.94 -6.28
C SER A 234 -18.06 -20.51 -6.00
N ILE A 235 -18.48 -19.42 -6.63
CA ILE A 235 -19.88 -18.96 -6.66
C ILE A 235 -20.72 -19.84 -7.59
N PHE A 236 -20.08 -20.71 -8.37
CA PHE A 236 -20.72 -21.79 -9.08
C PHE A 236 -20.90 -22.97 -8.13
N PRO A 237 -22.13 -23.47 -7.93
CA PRO A 237 -22.33 -24.74 -7.24
C PRO A 237 -21.54 -25.83 -7.97
N PRO A 238 -20.98 -26.82 -7.26
CA PRO A 238 -20.30 -27.94 -7.89
C PRO A 238 -21.28 -28.58 -8.88
N ALA A 239 -20.81 -28.83 -10.11
CA ALA A 239 -21.62 -29.50 -11.12
C ALA A 239 -22.13 -30.82 -10.55
N ASP A 240 -23.46 -31.00 -10.52
CA ASP A 240 -24.08 -32.24 -10.11
C ASP A 240 -23.60 -33.35 -11.06
N PRO A 241 -22.90 -34.39 -10.58
CA PRO A 241 -22.37 -35.46 -11.43
C PRO A 241 -23.44 -36.25 -12.20
N GLY A 242 -24.74 -36.00 -11.94
CA GLY A 242 -25.87 -36.60 -12.64
C GLY A 242 -26.51 -35.75 -13.75
N ALA A 243 -26.03 -34.53 -14.02
CA ALA A 243 -26.65 -33.64 -15.00
C ALA A 243 -26.34 -34.06 -16.45
N ASN A 244 -27.23 -34.85 -17.07
CA ASN A 244 -27.10 -35.28 -18.46
C ASN A 244 -27.59 -34.15 -19.40
N VAL A 245 -26.67 -33.31 -19.88
CA VAL A 245 -26.96 -32.26 -20.85
C VAL A 245 -27.08 -32.89 -22.24
N TYR A 246 -28.32 -33.04 -22.72
CA TYR A 246 -28.57 -33.54 -24.07
C TYR A 246 -28.25 -32.46 -25.11
N ASP A 247 -27.34 -32.76 -26.03
CA ASP A 247 -27.06 -31.94 -27.21
C ASP A 247 -28.24 -32.00 -28.19
N VAL A 248 -29.05 -30.94 -28.20
CA VAL A 248 -30.21 -30.79 -29.11
C VAL A 248 -29.84 -30.17 -30.46
N SER A 249 -28.55 -29.98 -30.76
CA SER A 249 -28.09 -29.35 -32.00
C SER A 249 -28.22 -30.23 -33.25
N ARG A 250 -28.58 -31.51 -33.08
CA ARG A 250 -28.77 -32.46 -34.19
C ARG A 250 -30.23 -32.93 -34.28
N ARG A 251 -31.10 -32.03 -34.74
CA ARG A 251 -32.39 -32.42 -35.35
C ARG A 251 -32.60 -31.66 -36.64
N ARG A 252 -32.11 -32.24 -37.74
CA ARG A 252 -32.71 -32.15 -39.08
C ARG A 252 -32.44 -33.45 -39.80
#